data_AF-A0A2N7VG57-F1
#
_entry.id   AF-A0A2N7VG57-F1
#
_cell.length_a   1.000
_cell.length_b   1.000
_cell.length_c   1.000
_cell.angle_alpha   90.00
_cell.angle_beta   90.00
_cell.angle_gamma   90.00
#
_symmetry.space_group_name_H-M   'P 1'
#
loop_
_entity.id
_entity.type
_entity.pdbx_description
1 polymer ?
#
loop_
_entity_poly.entity_id
_entity_poly.type
_entity_poly.pdbx_seq_one_letter_code
_entity_poly.pdbx_strand_id
1 'polypeptide(L)'
;MLLALLACASAMIVPQAFAQNADMTEEQLSRMTGVDPLWVHITPCLASSVFESTLAKERADGVTPDQLRKQLADQLASNPKLETYLADFYSVDEKAIADDIRQKHDNCVANITGAPLGQVDACYERLYAPYLQTLFGSHPQAADPRGTRIAYTACLKKALGQ
;
A
#
# COMPACT_ATOMS: atom_id res chain seq x y z
N MET A 1 -34.90 28.58 -11.01
CA MET A 1 -34.61 28.61 -9.55
C MET A 1 -34.53 27.18 -9.05
N LEU A 2 -33.61 26.91 -8.11
CA LEU A 2 -33.10 25.60 -7.65
C LEU A 2 -32.04 25.01 -8.62
N LEU A 3 -30.85 25.59 -8.80
CA LEU A 3 -29.78 25.82 -7.81
C LEU A 3 -29.39 24.56 -7.02
N ALA A 4 -28.36 23.88 -7.56
CA ALA A 4 -27.05 23.81 -6.90
C ALA A 4 -26.83 22.89 -5.67
N LEU A 5 -27.37 21.67 -5.63
CA LEU A 5 -27.12 20.79 -4.47
C LEU A 5 -26.57 19.37 -4.71
N LEU A 6 -26.26 18.95 -5.94
CA LEU A 6 -25.86 17.54 -6.16
C LEU A 6 -24.48 17.32 -6.81
N ALA A 7 -23.68 18.37 -7.01
CA ALA A 7 -22.36 18.25 -7.63
C ALA A 7 -21.16 18.17 -6.64
N CYS A 8 -21.39 18.26 -5.32
CA CYS A 8 -20.29 18.28 -4.33
C CYS A 8 -20.09 16.97 -3.55
N ALA A 9 -20.89 15.92 -3.77
CA ALA A 9 -20.77 14.68 -2.99
C ALA A 9 -19.65 13.73 -3.46
N SER A 10 -18.98 14.02 -4.58
CA SER A 10 -17.88 13.21 -5.11
C SER A 10 -16.49 13.79 -4.82
N ALA A 11 -16.43 14.93 -4.11
CA ALA A 11 -15.16 15.49 -3.66
C ALA A 11 -14.68 14.72 -2.42
N MET A 12 -13.77 13.79 -2.65
CA MET A 12 -12.77 13.37 -1.70
C MET A 12 -13.31 12.66 -0.44
N ILE A 13 -13.41 11.33 -0.52
CA ILE A 13 -13.17 10.51 0.66
C ILE A 13 -11.65 10.59 0.94
N VAL A 14 -11.21 11.76 1.39
CA VAL A 14 -10.02 11.85 2.24
C VAL A 14 -10.42 11.10 3.51
N PRO A 15 -9.60 10.17 4.05
CA PRO A 15 -9.91 9.58 5.34
C PRO A 15 -10.20 10.72 6.32
N GLN A 16 -11.34 10.68 7.02
CA GLN A 16 -11.81 11.81 7.85
C GLN A 16 -10.80 12.26 8.92
N ALA A 17 -9.76 11.47 9.19
CA ALA A 17 -8.59 11.84 10.00
C ALA A 17 -7.70 12.95 9.40
N PHE A 18 -7.75 13.19 8.08
CA PHE A 18 -6.95 14.22 7.39
C PHE A 18 -7.71 15.54 7.21
N ALA A 19 -9.05 15.53 7.22
CA ALA A 19 -9.85 16.73 6.98
C ALA A 19 -10.00 17.65 8.21
N GLN A 20 -9.75 17.14 9.43
CA GLN A 20 -9.85 17.94 10.66
C GLN A 20 -8.57 18.72 11.02
N ASN A 21 -7.49 18.55 10.26
CA ASN A 21 -6.13 18.89 10.69
C ASN A 21 -5.36 19.75 9.68
N ALA A 22 -6.04 20.56 8.87
CA ALA A 22 -5.41 21.36 7.81
C ALA A 22 -4.34 22.35 8.30
N ASP A 23 -4.33 22.68 9.60
CA ASP A 23 -3.38 23.62 10.23
C ASP A 23 -2.25 22.95 11.04
N MET A 24 -2.15 21.60 11.07
CA MET A 24 -1.10 20.93 11.84
C MET A 24 0.12 20.60 11.00
N THR A 25 1.31 20.91 11.55
CA THR A 25 2.58 20.46 10.97
C THR A 25 2.70 18.94 11.04
N GLU A 26 3.47 18.35 10.14
CA GLU A 26 3.69 16.89 10.10
C GLU A 26 4.23 16.35 11.44
N GLU A 27 5.04 17.13 12.14
CA GLU A 27 5.56 16.80 13.47
C GLU A 27 4.48 16.84 14.56
N GLN A 28 3.50 17.76 14.45
CA GLN A 28 2.34 17.79 15.34
C GLN A 28 1.43 16.58 15.10
N LEU A 29 1.17 16.25 13.82
CA LEU A 29 0.41 15.06 13.45
C LEU A 29 1.11 13.78 13.95
N SER A 30 2.44 13.72 13.84
CA SER A 30 3.22 12.58 14.31
C SER A 30 3.17 12.41 15.82
N ARG A 31 3.30 13.50 16.59
CA ARG A 31 3.15 13.46 18.06
C ARG A 31 1.76 13.02 18.51
N MET A 32 0.71 13.41 17.79
CA MET A 32 -0.66 13.06 18.15
C MET A 32 -1.06 11.65 17.74
N THR A 33 -0.61 11.18 16.58
CA THR A 33 -1.03 9.89 16.01
C THR A 33 -0.02 8.77 16.23
N GLY A 34 1.21 9.10 16.61
CA GLY A 34 2.34 8.16 16.63
C GLY A 34 2.68 7.62 15.24
N VAL A 35 2.26 8.31 14.18
CA VAL A 35 2.59 8.00 12.78
C VAL A 35 3.77 8.86 12.37
N ASP A 36 4.82 8.24 11.86
CA ASP A 36 6.00 8.96 11.40
C ASP A 36 5.68 9.74 10.11
N PRO A 37 6.07 11.02 9.96
CA PRO A 37 5.83 11.79 8.74
C PRO A 37 6.36 11.09 7.49
N LEU A 38 7.54 10.47 7.60
CA LEU A 38 8.14 9.74 6.49
C LEU A 38 7.25 8.57 6.04
N TRP A 39 6.58 7.90 6.98
CA TRP A 39 5.64 6.83 6.66
C TRP A 39 4.46 7.35 5.83
N VAL A 40 3.93 8.54 6.14
CA VAL A 40 2.82 9.15 5.39
C VAL A 40 3.25 9.42 3.95
N HIS A 41 4.45 9.99 3.76
CA HIS A 41 4.98 10.31 2.43
C HIS A 41 5.23 9.08 1.56
N ILE A 42 5.72 7.99 2.14
CA ILE A 42 6.01 6.76 1.38
C ILE A 42 4.81 5.82 1.26
N THR A 43 3.69 6.10 1.92
CA THR A 43 2.47 5.28 1.87
C THR A 43 2.01 4.98 0.42
N PRO A 44 2.08 5.92 -0.55
CA PRO A 44 1.75 5.62 -1.95
C PRO A 44 2.67 4.60 -2.64
N CYS A 45 3.87 4.36 -2.10
CA CYS A 45 4.86 3.43 -2.65
C CYS A 45 4.76 2.02 -2.09
N LEU A 46 4.07 1.86 -0.97
CA LEU A 46 3.84 0.57 -0.35
C LEU A 46 2.94 -0.27 -1.27
N ALA A 47 3.22 -1.57 -1.37
CA ALA A 47 2.46 -2.51 -2.20
C ALA A 47 0.96 -2.24 -2.06
N SER A 48 0.32 -2.10 -3.21
CA SER A 48 -0.79 -1.22 -3.50
C SER A 48 -2.11 -1.69 -2.88
N SER A 49 -2.51 -1.00 -1.81
CA SER A 49 -3.85 -1.03 -1.20
C SER A 49 -4.26 -2.37 -0.56
N VAL A 50 -5.22 -2.27 0.36
CA VAL A 50 -5.96 -3.41 0.92
C VAL A 50 -6.39 -4.41 -0.17
N PHE A 51 -6.60 -3.94 -1.41
CA PHE A 51 -6.99 -4.76 -2.54
C PHE A 51 -5.94 -5.84 -2.90
N GLU A 52 -4.65 -5.48 -3.06
CA GLU A 52 -3.59 -6.48 -3.34
C GLU A 52 -3.47 -7.52 -2.23
N SER A 53 -3.64 -7.07 -0.98
CA SER A 53 -3.65 -7.94 0.19
C SER A 53 -4.83 -8.90 0.21
N THR A 54 -6.01 -8.42 -0.17
CA THR A 54 -7.19 -9.27 -0.35
C THR A 54 -6.98 -10.28 -1.48
N LEU A 55 -6.45 -9.85 -2.63
CA LEU A 55 -6.22 -10.72 -3.78
C LEU A 55 -5.21 -11.83 -3.50
N ALA A 56 -4.10 -11.51 -2.83
CA ALA A 56 -3.10 -12.48 -2.41
C ALA A 56 -3.70 -13.50 -1.43
N LYS A 57 -4.50 -13.04 -0.46
CA LYS A 57 -5.20 -13.91 0.48
C LYS A 57 -6.19 -14.83 -0.21
N GLU A 58 -7.03 -14.29 -1.10
CA GLU A 58 -7.99 -15.10 -1.84
C GLU A 58 -7.29 -16.15 -2.71
N ARG A 59 -6.20 -15.80 -3.39
CA ARG A 59 -5.36 -16.76 -4.11
C ARG A 59 -4.80 -17.86 -3.18
N ALA A 60 -4.30 -17.49 -1.99
CA ALA A 60 -3.78 -18.45 -1.00
C ALA A 60 -4.87 -19.37 -0.43
N ASP A 61 -6.09 -18.85 -0.28
CA ASP A 61 -7.29 -19.61 0.12
C ASP A 61 -7.85 -20.48 -1.03
N GLY A 62 -7.19 -20.49 -2.19
CA GLY A 62 -7.54 -21.32 -3.35
C GLY A 62 -8.60 -20.72 -4.26
N VAL A 63 -8.93 -19.43 -4.11
CA VAL A 63 -9.84 -18.72 -5.00
C VAL A 63 -9.21 -18.61 -6.39
N THR A 64 -9.94 -19.05 -7.40
CA THR A 64 -9.49 -19.01 -8.79
C THR A 64 -9.77 -17.64 -9.42
N PRO A 65 -9.05 -17.26 -10.49
CA PRO A 65 -9.34 -16.04 -11.25
C PRO A 65 -10.82 -15.93 -11.67
N ASP A 66 -11.45 -17.06 -12.03
CA ASP A 66 -12.84 -17.09 -12.47
C ASP A 66 -13.83 -16.89 -11.31
N GLN A 67 -13.50 -17.36 -10.11
CA GLN A 67 -14.29 -17.09 -8.91
C GLN A 67 -14.19 -15.61 -8.52
N LEU A 68 -13.00 -15.04 -8.62
CA LEU A 68 -12.75 -13.64 -8.35
C LEU A 68 -13.46 -12.70 -9.35
N ARG A 69 -13.42 -13.02 -10.64
CA ARG A 69 -14.19 -12.29 -11.67
C ARG A 69 -15.68 -12.24 -11.39
N LYS A 70 -16.24 -13.32 -10.84
CA LYS A 70 -17.65 -13.36 -10.42
C LYS A 70 -17.92 -12.47 -9.22
N GLN A 71 -17.01 -12.41 -8.25
CA GLN A 71 -17.13 -11.55 -7.08
C GLN A 71 -16.99 -10.06 -7.42
N LEU A 72 -16.15 -9.72 -8.39
CA LEU A 72 -15.84 -8.35 -8.78
C LEU A 72 -16.56 -7.92 -10.08
N ALA A 73 -17.59 -8.65 -10.52
CA ALA A 73 -18.21 -8.47 -11.84
C ALA A 73 -18.64 -7.01 -12.13
N ASP A 74 -19.27 -6.35 -11.16
CA ASP A 74 -19.72 -4.95 -11.30
C ASP A 74 -18.55 -3.95 -11.38
N GLN A 75 -17.44 -4.25 -10.70
CA GLN A 75 -16.23 -3.43 -10.68
C GLN A 75 -15.42 -3.62 -11.96
N LEU A 76 -15.39 -4.84 -12.49
CA LEU A 76 -14.76 -5.16 -13.78
C LEU A 76 -15.54 -4.55 -14.94
N ALA A 77 -16.87 -4.55 -14.88
CA ALA A 77 -17.72 -3.92 -15.89
C ALA A 77 -17.53 -2.40 -15.95
N SER A 78 -17.18 -1.76 -14.83
CA SER A 78 -16.95 -0.32 -14.72
C SER A 78 -15.48 0.10 -14.87
N ASN A 79 -14.53 -0.86 -14.84
CA ASN A 79 -13.10 -0.57 -14.93
C ASN A 79 -12.33 -1.66 -15.71
N PRO A 80 -12.14 -1.50 -17.03
CA PRO A 80 -11.40 -2.46 -17.86
C PRO A 80 -9.94 -2.67 -17.43
N LYS A 81 -9.33 -1.67 -16.76
CA LYS A 81 -7.95 -1.78 -16.25
C LYS A 81 -7.84 -2.78 -15.10
N LEU A 82 -8.93 -2.99 -14.37
CA LEU A 82 -8.98 -3.96 -13.27
C LEU A 82 -8.89 -5.39 -13.81
N GLU A 83 -9.51 -5.70 -14.96
CA GLU A 83 -9.42 -7.03 -15.58
C GLU A 83 -7.98 -7.34 -16.01
N THR A 84 -7.32 -6.40 -16.69
CA THR A 84 -5.89 -6.56 -17.05
C THR A 84 -5.04 -6.78 -15.81
N TYR A 85 -5.28 -5.99 -14.77
CA TYR A 85 -4.55 -6.09 -13.50
C TYR A 85 -4.73 -7.47 -12.82
N LEU A 86 -5.96 -8.01 -12.77
CA LEU A 86 -6.22 -9.34 -12.19
C LEU A 86 -5.57 -10.46 -13.00
N ALA A 87 -5.64 -10.36 -14.33
CA ALA A 87 -5.01 -11.34 -15.22
C ALA A 87 -3.49 -11.35 -15.02
N ASP A 88 -2.87 -10.17 -14.96
CA ASP A 88 -1.45 -10.03 -14.69
C ASP A 88 -1.11 -10.61 -13.31
N PHE A 89 -1.86 -10.24 -12.25
CA PHE A 89 -1.62 -10.71 -10.89
C PHE A 89 -1.68 -12.24 -10.75
N TYR A 90 -2.58 -12.92 -11.44
CA TYR A 90 -2.69 -14.39 -11.39
C TYR A 90 -1.77 -15.12 -12.37
N SER A 91 -1.20 -14.42 -13.36
CA SER A 91 -0.28 -15.01 -14.35
C SER A 91 1.16 -15.14 -13.84
N VAL A 92 1.51 -14.39 -12.79
CA VAL A 92 2.87 -14.33 -12.26
C VAL A 92 3.05 -15.37 -11.15
N ASP A 93 4.21 -16.03 -11.14
CA ASP A 93 4.65 -16.92 -10.05
C ASP A 93 4.58 -16.14 -8.73
N GLU A 94 4.08 -16.77 -7.66
CA GLU A 94 3.99 -16.18 -6.33
C GLU A 94 5.32 -15.56 -5.87
N LYS A 95 6.45 -16.15 -6.30
CA LYS A 95 7.79 -15.64 -6.05
C LYS A 95 8.17 -14.45 -6.94
N ALA A 96 7.71 -14.41 -8.18
CA ALA A 96 8.00 -13.32 -9.12
C ALA A 96 7.15 -12.07 -8.87
N ILE A 97 5.96 -12.22 -8.27
CA ILE A 97 5.14 -11.10 -7.79
C ILE A 97 5.91 -10.27 -6.76
N ALA A 98 6.68 -10.91 -5.90
CA ALA A 98 7.48 -10.23 -4.88
C ALA A 98 8.56 -9.32 -5.48
N ASP A 99 9.21 -9.73 -6.58
CA ASP A 99 10.32 -8.98 -7.18
C ASP A 99 9.86 -7.75 -7.97
N ASP A 100 8.79 -7.86 -8.75
CA ASP A 100 8.21 -6.72 -9.48
C ASP A 100 7.59 -5.68 -8.52
N ILE A 101 6.92 -6.16 -7.46
CA ILE A 101 6.40 -5.29 -6.40
C ILE A 101 7.55 -4.61 -5.66
N ARG A 102 8.62 -5.34 -5.34
CA ARG A 102 9.84 -4.81 -4.71
C ARG A 102 10.45 -3.69 -5.54
N GLN A 103 10.73 -3.91 -6.83
CA GLN A 103 11.34 -2.87 -7.67
C GLN A 103 10.44 -1.64 -7.82
N LYS A 104 9.12 -1.81 -7.98
CA LYS A 104 8.19 -0.67 -8.04
C LYS A 104 8.18 0.11 -6.73
N HIS A 105 8.13 -0.59 -5.60
CA HIS A 105 8.20 -0.01 -4.27
C HIS A 105 9.52 0.75 -4.07
N ASP A 106 10.66 0.12 -4.33
CA ASP A 106 11.98 0.69 -4.02
C ASP A 106 12.26 1.92 -4.87
N ASN A 107 11.90 1.88 -6.15
CA ASN A 107 11.99 3.04 -7.03
C ASN A 107 11.11 4.19 -6.55
N CYS A 108 9.87 3.90 -6.13
CA CYS A 108 8.97 4.93 -5.62
C CYS A 108 9.49 5.54 -4.30
N VAL A 109 9.92 4.73 -3.34
CA VAL A 109 10.46 5.21 -2.06
C VAL A 109 11.75 5.99 -2.27
N ALA A 110 12.67 5.52 -3.12
CA ALA A 110 13.89 6.25 -3.44
C ALA A 110 13.59 7.61 -4.08
N ASN A 111 12.60 7.70 -4.98
CA ASN A 111 12.18 8.95 -5.60
C ASN A 111 11.57 9.95 -4.61
N ILE A 112 10.76 9.48 -3.65
CA ILE A 112 10.14 10.37 -2.64
C ILE A 112 11.17 10.85 -1.61
N THR A 113 12.05 9.94 -1.18
CA THR A 113 12.94 10.22 -0.05
C THR A 113 14.29 10.80 -0.45
N GLY A 114 14.72 10.60 -1.70
CA GLY A 114 16.07 10.89 -2.16
C GLY A 114 17.13 9.91 -1.64
N ALA A 115 16.73 8.82 -0.96
CA ALA A 115 17.65 7.80 -0.48
C ALA A 115 18.27 7.01 -1.64
N PRO A 116 19.52 6.51 -1.51
CA PRO A 116 20.10 5.62 -2.51
C PRO A 116 19.28 4.34 -2.64
N LEU A 117 18.99 3.93 -3.89
CA LEU A 117 18.14 2.76 -4.17
C LEU A 117 18.60 1.49 -3.43
N GLY A 118 19.90 1.21 -3.40
CA GLY A 118 20.44 0.04 -2.69
C GLY A 118 20.22 0.07 -1.16
N GLN A 119 20.06 1.25 -0.56
CA GLN A 119 19.74 1.35 0.87
C GLN A 119 18.24 1.20 1.14
N VAL A 120 17.40 1.70 0.23
CA VAL A 120 15.95 1.46 0.26
C VAL A 120 15.66 -0.03 0.14
N ASP A 121 16.29 -0.67 -0.84
CA ASP A 121 16.21 -2.11 -1.11
C ASP A 121 16.61 -2.95 0.13
N ALA A 122 17.73 -2.62 0.76
CA ALA A 122 18.17 -3.29 1.98
C ALA A 122 17.19 -3.10 3.16
N CYS A 123 16.54 -1.93 3.26
CA CYS A 123 15.47 -1.70 4.23
C CYS A 123 14.23 -2.53 3.91
N TYR A 124 13.85 -2.65 2.62
CA TYR A 124 12.73 -3.45 2.16
C TYR A 124 12.95 -4.92 2.50
N GLU A 125 14.05 -5.52 2.05
CA GLU A 125 14.35 -6.95 2.24
C GLU A 125 14.34 -7.34 3.72
N ARG A 126 14.93 -6.50 4.56
CA ARG A 126 15.10 -6.83 5.97
C ARG A 126 13.82 -6.65 6.79
N LEU A 127 12.95 -5.70 6.43
CA LEU A 127 11.89 -5.25 7.33
C LEU A 127 10.51 -5.29 6.70
N TYR A 128 10.37 -4.94 5.43
CA TYR A 128 9.07 -4.87 4.77
C TYR A 128 8.70 -6.20 4.06
N ALA A 129 9.66 -6.86 3.42
CA ALA A 129 9.44 -8.15 2.78
C ALA A 129 8.96 -9.25 3.76
N PRO A 130 9.51 -9.41 4.99
CA PRO A 130 9.01 -10.41 5.94
C PRO A 130 7.58 -10.14 6.41
N TYR A 131 7.22 -8.85 6.53
CA TYR A 131 5.84 -8.45 6.81
C TYR A 131 4.91 -8.86 5.68
N LEU A 132 5.29 -8.58 4.42
CA LEU A 132 4.52 -8.99 3.25
C LEU A 132 4.40 -10.51 3.16
N GLN A 133 5.48 -11.26 3.37
CA GLN A 133 5.46 -12.73 3.41
C GLN A 133 4.50 -13.27 4.47
N THR A 134 4.44 -12.62 5.63
CA THR A 134 3.50 -13.00 6.70
C THR A 134 2.06 -12.63 6.32
N LEU A 135 1.86 -11.41 5.81
CA LEU A 135 0.56 -10.88 5.40
C LEU A 135 -0.06 -11.67 4.23
N PHE A 136 0.76 -12.16 3.31
CA PHE A 136 0.33 -12.96 2.16
C PHE A 136 0.43 -14.48 2.39
N GLY A 137 0.98 -14.91 3.53
CA GLY A 137 1.15 -16.31 3.89
C GLY A 137 -0.08 -16.95 4.52
N SER A 138 0.06 -18.17 5.03
CA SER A 138 -1.03 -18.95 5.63
C SER A 138 -1.58 -18.39 6.95
N HIS A 139 -0.91 -17.42 7.56
CA HIS A 139 -1.26 -16.84 8.86
C HIS A 139 -1.17 -15.30 8.84
N PRO A 140 -1.99 -14.61 8.03
CA PRO A 140 -1.92 -13.16 7.84
C PRO A 140 -2.12 -12.36 9.14
N GLN A 141 -2.87 -12.90 10.10
CA GLN A 141 -3.09 -12.31 11.43
C GLN A 141 -1.80 -12.18 12.27
N ALA A 142 -0.74 -12.91 11.92
CA ALA A 142 0.55 -12.79 12.59
C ALA A 142 1.38 -11.60 12.07
N ALA A 143 0.94 -10.93 11.01
CA ALA A 143 1.64 -9.76 10.49
C ALA A 143 1.56 -8.61 11.50
N ASP A 144 2.70 -7.99 11.81
CA ASP A 144 2.79 -6.83 12.70
C ASP A 144 2.94 -5.53 11.87
N PRO A 145 1.83 -4.88 11.47
CA PRO A 145 1.91 -3.66 10.68
C PRO A 145 2.53 -2.50 11.47
N ARG A 146 2.37 -2.47 12.80
CA ARG A 146 2.88 -1.38 13.64
C ARG A 146 4.38 -1.48 13.81
N GLY A 147 4.89 -2.66 14.19
CA GLY A 147 6.31 -2.90 14.34
C GLY A 147 7.06 -2.74 13.01
N THR A 148 6.48 -3.24 11.92
CA THR A 148 7.02 -3.07 10.57
C THR A 148 7.14 -1.59 10.20
N ARG A 149 6.07 -0.81 10.39
CA ARG A 149 6.09 0.63 10.14
C ARG A 149 7.22 1.34 10.90
N ILE A 150 7.33 1.08 12.20
CA ILE A 150 8.33 1.73 13.05
C ILE A 150 9.75 1.35 12.59
N ALA A 151 10.01 0.05 12.42
CA ALA A 151 11.33 -0.45 12.06
C ALA A 151 11.75 0.02 10.66
N TYR A 152 10.85 -0.09 9.69
CA TYR A 152 11.12 0.28 8.30
C TYR A 152 11.40 1.78 8.16
N THR A 153 10.58 2.62 8.80
CA THR A 153 10.79 4.07 8.78
C THR A 153 12.10 4.48 9.46
N ALA A 154 12.46 3.84 10.57
CA ALA A 154 13.75 4.07 11.22
C ALA A 154 14.94 3.66 10.33
N CYS A 155 14.80 2.57 9.57
CA CYS A 155 15.82 2.16 8.61
C CYS A 155 16.02 3.21 7.50
N LEU A 156 14.93 3.71 6.92
CA LEU A 156 14.98 4.73 5.87
C LEU A 156 15.58 6.05 6.40
N LYS A 157 15.23 6.49 7.61
CA LYS A 157 15.85 7.68 8.23
C LYS A 157 17.36 7.53 8.37
N LYS A 158 17.82 6.37 8.85
CA LYS A 158 19.25 6.08 8.93
C LYS A 158 19.91 6.11 7.55
N ALA A 159 19.23 5.61 6.51
CA ALA A 159 19.73 5.65 5.13
C ALA A 159 19.87 7.09 4.58
N LEU A 160 19.03 8.00 5.08
CA LEU A 160 19.05 9.43 4.75
C LEU A 160 20.04 10.24 5.61
N GLY A 161 20.70 9.61 6.60
CA GLY A 161 21.55 10.31 7.57
C GLY A 161 20.78 11.14 8.60
N GLN A 162 19.53 10.78 8.88
CA GLN A 162 18.63 11.42 9.85
C GLN A 162 18.55 10.63 11.16
#